data_AF-A0A0M6XU71-F1
#
_entry.id   AF-A0A0M6XU71-F1
#
_cell.length_a   1.000
_cell.length_b   1.000
_cell.length_c   1.000
_cell.angle_alpha   90.00
_cell.angle_beta   90.00
_cell.angle_gamma   90.00
#
_symmetry.space_group_name_H-M   'P 1'
#
loop_
_entity.id
_entity.type
_entity.pdbx_description
1 polymer ?
#
loop_
_entity_poly.entity_id
_entity_poly.type
_entity_poly.pdbx_seq_one_letter_code
_entity_poly.pdbx_strand_id
1 'polypeptide(L)' 'MTRCAFAIVAAGLVAGCVPSPENYETAPVTVPTEAGNVVCQLYTPRRVVWDRSIDRPASMSVGQADAICKAEGERQKAAR' A
#
# COMPACT_ATOMS: atom_id res chain seq x y z
N MET A 1 12.08 -58.17 10.26
CA MET A 1 12.33 -56.77 10.68
C MET A 1 12.40 -55.91 9.43
N THR A 2 11.27 -55.37 8.98
CA THR A 2 11.28 -54.40 7.88
C THR A 2 10.00 -53.60 7.91
N ARG A 3 10.12 -52.28 8.06
CA ARG A 3 9.22 -51.28 7.49
C ARG A 3 9.81 -49.89 7.71
N CYS A 4 10.60 -49.47 6.72
CA CYS A 4 10.79 -48.06 6.43
C CYS A 4 9.43 -47.48 6.03
N ALA A 5 8.99 -46.39 6.64
CA ALA A 5 8.03 -45.49 6.01
C ALA A 5 8.22 -44.09 6.58
N PHE A 6 8.90 -43.30 5.77
CA PHE A 6 9.10 -41.86 5.86
C PHE A 6 7.83 -41.12 6.32
N ALA A 7 7.92 -40.34 7.39
CA ALA A 7 6.97 -39.29 7.69
C ALA A 7 7.29 -38.08 6.78
N ILE A 8 6.55 -37.97 5.66
CA ILE A 8 6.63 -36.82 4.76
C ILE A 8 5.95 -35.64 5.44
N VAL A 9 6.74 -34.63 5.80
CA VAL A 9 6.27 -33.33 6.29
C VAL A 9 5.62 -32.59 5.12
N ALA A 10 4.28 -32.57 5.08
CA ALA A 10 3.50 -31.76 4.15
C ALA A 10 3.48 -30.29 4.61
N ALA A 11 4.61 -29.57 4.44
CA ALA A 11 4.69 -28.15 4.68
C ALA A 11 5.03 -27.43 3.37
N GLY A 12 4.03 -27.13 2.56
CA GLY A 12 4.25 -26.24 1.42
C GLY A 12 3.15 -26.27 0.40
N LEU A 13 2.01 -25.61 0.65
CA LEU A 13 1.09 -25.13 -0.40
C LEU A 13 0.23 -23.95 0.10
N VAL A 14 0.82 -22.97 0.80
CA VAL A 14 0.20 -21.63 0.93
C VAL A 14 1.03 -20.62 0.16
N ALA A 15 1.20 -20.86 -1.14
CA ALA A 15 1.49 -19.79 -2.09
C ALA A 15 0.17 -19.02 -2.34
N GLY A 16 -0.32 -18.32 -1.32
CA GLY A 16 -1.45 -17.40 -1.51
C GLY A 16 -0.98 -16.26 -2.42
N CYS A 17 -1.69 -16.01 -3.51
CA CYS A 17 -1.47 -14.81 -4.32
C CYS A 17 -1.52 -13.59 -3.41
N VAL A 18 -0.40 -12.92 -3.20
CA VAL A 18 -0.38 -11.63 -2.51
C VAL A 18 -1.14 -10.67 -3.42
N PRO A 19 -2.29 -10.13 -2.99
CA PRO A 19 -3.05 -9.24 -3.84
C PRO A 19 -2.21 -7.99 -4.09
N SER A 20 -2.01 -7.64 -5.36
CA SER A 20 -1.18 -6.51 -5.73
C SER A 20 -1.90 -5.20 -5.36
N PRO A 21 -1.19 -4.15 -4.90
CA PRO A 21 -1.80 -2.90 -4.46
C PRO A 21 -2.77 -2.29 -5.49
N GLU A 22 -2.47 -2.44 -6.78
CA GLU A 22 -3.26 -1.91 -7.89
C GLU A 22 -4.74 -2.36 -7.84
N ASN A 23 -5.01 -3.56 -7.30
CA ASN A 23 -6.38 -4.06 -7.13
C ASN A 23 -7.21 -3.29 -6.11
N TYR A 24 -6.57 -2.38 -5.37
CA TYR A 24 -7.21 -1.60 -4.31
C TYR A 24 -7.20 -0.09 -4.59
N GLU A 25 -6.71 0.35 -5.74
CA GLU A 25 -6.68 1.77 -6.08
C GLU A 25 -8.05 2.44 -5.91
N THR A 26 -8.08 3.52 -5.12
CA THR A 26 -9.23 4.41 -5.04
C THR A 26 -9.12 5.51 -6.09
N ALA A 27 -10.17 6.32 -6.24
CA ALA A 27 -10.06 7.57 -6.99
C ALA A 27 -8.91 8.43 -6.40
N PRO A 28 -8.05 9.03 -7.25
CA PRO A 28 -6.98 9.89 -6.78
C PRO A 28 -7.50 11.09 -5.99
N VAL A 29 -6.73 11.51 -4.99
CA VAL A 29 -7.07 12.63 -4.11
C VAL A 29 -6.07 13.75 -4.31
N THR A 30 -6.54 14.98 -4.48
CA THR A 30 -5.67 16.15 -4.55
C THR A 30 -5.55 16.79 -3.17
N VAL A 31 -4.33 16.90 -2.66
CA VAL A 31 -3.99 17.54 -1.39
C VAL A 31 -3.27 18.86 -1.67
N PRO A 32 -3.87 20.01 -1.33
CA PRO A 32 -3.21 21.30 -1.49
C PRO A 32 -2.12 21.48 -0.42
N THR A 33 -0.98 22.02 -0.83
CA THR A 33 0.14 22.36 0.05
C THR A 33 0.72 23.73 -0.32
N GLU A 34 1.56 24.31 0.53
CA GLU A 34 2.23 25.58 0.23
C GLU A 34 3.14 25.51 -1.01
N ALA A 35 3.70 24.34 -1.30
CA ALA A 35 4.56 24.11 -2.46
C ALA A 35 3.81 23.78 -3.75
N GLY A 36 2.48 23.67 -3.69
CA GLY A 36 1.60 23.23 -4.78
C GLY A 36 0.82 21.96 -4.47
N ASN A 37 0.02 21.51 -5.42
CA ASN A 37 -0.85 20.35 -5.24
C ASN A 37 -0.07 19.04 -5.31
N VAL A 38 -0.38 18.11 -4.41
CA VAL A 38 0.07 16.71 -4.48
C VAL A 38 -1.14 15.85 -4.86
N VAL A 39 -1.00 15.02 -5.89
CA VAL A 39 -2.03 14.05 -6.26
C VAL A 39 -1.64 12.69 -5.70
N CYS A 40 -2.49 12.15 -4.84
CA CYS A 40 -2.26 10.94 -4.08
C CYS A 40 -3.09 9.78 -4.62
N GLN A 41 -2.42 8.65 -4.84
CA GLN A 41 -3.07 7.36 -4.95
C GLN A 41 -3.16 6.75 -3.56
N LEU A 42 -4.38 6.54 -3.08
CA LEU A 42 -4.66 5.80 -1.86
C LEU A 42 -5.10 4.39 -2.24
N TYR A 43 -4.64 3.38 -1.49
CA TYR A 43 -4.89 1.99 -1.85
C TYR A 43 -5.86 1.31 -0.90
N THR A 44 -5.86 1.57 0.41
CA THR A 44 -6.85 0.89 1.25
C THR A 44 -7.38 1.79 2.34
N PRO A 45 -8.67 1.63 2.74
CA PRO A 45 -9.23 2.42 3.83
C PRO A 45 -8.67 2.02 5.20
N ARG A 46 -7.86 0.95 5.29
CA ARG A 46 -7.38 0.38 6.57
C ARG A 46 -5.86 0.42 6.75
N ARG A 47 -5.09 0.52 5.67
CA ARG A 47 -3.63 0.54 5.65
C ARG A 47 -3.13 1.55 4.64
N VAL A 48 -2.32 2.49 5.11
CA VAL A 48 -1.77 3.59 4.30
C VAL A 48 -0.37 3.30 3.75
N VAL A 49 0.21 2.14 4.10
CA VAL A 49 1.63 1.84 3.80
C VAL A 49 1.95 1.91 2.31
N TRP A 50 0.96 1.66 1.45
CA TRP A 50 1.08 1.71 0.01
C TRP A 50 0.75 3.09 -0.58
N ASP A 51 0.15 4.00 0.17
CA ASP A 51 -0.28 5.30 -0.33
C ASP A 51 0.92 6.11 -0.82
N ARG A 52 0.78 6.66 -2.03
CA ARG A 52 1.89 7.27 -2.77
C ARG A 52 1.44 8.46 -3.60
N SER A 53 2.38 9.33 -3.91
CA SER A 53 2.19 10.40 -4.89
C SER A 53 2.23 9.84 -6.32
N ILE A 54 1.29 10.29 -7.14
CA ILE A 54 1.27 10.06 -8.60
C ILE A 54 1.53 11.35 -9.38
N ASP A 55 1.36 12.51 -8.73
CA ASP A 55 1.84 13.80 -9.21
C ASP A 55 2.24 14.69 -8.02
N ARG A 56 3.23 15.57 -8.24
CA ARG A 56 3.75 16.49 -7.22
C ARG A 56 4.50 17.66 -7.87
N PRO A 57 4.68 18.79 -7.15
CA PRO A 57 5.52 19.87 -7.62
C PRO A 57 6.98 19.40 -7.81
N ALA A 58 7.65 19.96 -8.81
CA ALA A 58 9.05 19.63 -9.12
C ALA A 58 10.00 19.94 -7.94
N SER A 59 9.66 20.94 -7.12
CA SER A 59 10.41 21.34 -5.92
C SER A 59 10.27 20.38 -4.73
N MET A 60 9.31 19.45 -4.76
CA MET A 60 9.02 18.53 -3.66
C MET A 60 9.65 17.17 -3.93
N SER A 61 10.31 16.54 -2.96
CA SER A 61 10.82 15.17 -3.17
C SER A 61 9.69 14.13 -3.22
N VAL A 62 9.93 12.97 -3.84
CA VAL A 62 8.97 11.84 -3.84
C VAL A 62 8.64 11.42 -2.42
N GLY A 63 9.65 11.25 -1.56
CA GLY A 63 9.44 10.82 -0.16
C GLY A 63 8.60 11.81 0.65
N GLN A 64 8.79 13.12 0.42
CA GLN A 64 7.95 14.15 1.04
C GLN A 64 6.50 14.09 0.55
N ALA A 65 6.29 13.95 -0.76
CA ALA A 65 4.95 13.83 -1.34
C ALA A 65 4.24 12.54 -0.87
N ASP A 66 4.95 11.42 -0.79
CA ASP A 66 4.42 10.15 -0.28
C ASP A 66 4.04 10.25 1.21
N ALA A 67 4.81 10.99 2.02
CA ALA A 67 4.46 11.25 3.41
C ALA A 67 3.15 12.04 3.54
N ILE A 68 2.91 13.01 2.64
CA ILE A 68 1.65 13.75 2.56
C ILE A 68 0.50 12.80 2.19
N CYS A 69 0.69 11.92 1.21
CA CYS A 69 -0.34 10.96 0.82
C CYS A 69 -0.67 9.96 1.92
N LYS A 70 0.32 9.51 2.70
CA LYS A 70 0.09 8.66 3.88
C LYS A 70 -0.67 9.39 4.98
N ALA A 71 -0.35 10.66 5.22
CA ALA A 71 -1.08 11.48 6.19
C ALA A 71 -2.55 11.68 5.76
N GLU A 72 -2.79 11.87 4.47
CA GLU A 72 -4.13 11.93 3.90
C GLU A 72 -4.90 10.61 4.07
N GLY A 73 -4.24 9.47 3.81
CA GLY A 73 -4.81 8.15 4.06
C GLY A 73 -5.22 7.96 5.53
N GLU A 74 -4.38 8.36 6.49
CA GLU A 74 -4.71 8.25 7.92
C GLU A 74 -5.86 9.18 8.30
N ARG A 75 -5.92 10.39 7.74
CA ARG A 75 -7.04 11.33 7.93
C ARG A 75 -8.37 10.71 7.49
N GLN A 76 -8.42 10.14 6.29
CA GLN A 76 -9.65 9.52 5.77
C GLN A 76 -10.05 8.28 6.55
N LYS A 77 -9.07 7.47 6.99
CA LYS A 77 -9.30 6.31 7.84
C LYS A 77 -9.89 6.69 9.19
N ALA A 78 -9.43 7.79 9.79
CA ALA A 78 -9.97 8.28 11.07
C ALA A 78 -11.37 8.90 10.95
N ALA A 79 -11.77 9.32 9.75
CA ALA A 79 -13.08 9.93 9.48
C ALA A 79 -14.18 8.90 9.13
N ARG A 80 -13.86 7.60 9.11
CA ARG A 80 -14.80 6.49 8.87
C ARG A 80 -15.25 5.87 10.18
#